data_AF-A0A803VVR3-F1
#
_entry.id   AF-A0A803VVR3-F1
#
_cell.length_a   1.000
_cell.length_b   1.000
_cell.length_c   1.000
_cell.angle_alpha   90.00
_cell.angle_beta   90.00
_cell.angle_gamma   90.00
#
_symmetry.space_group_name_H-M   'P 1'
#
loop_
_entity.id
_entity.type
_entity.pdbx_description
1 polymer ?
#
loop_
_entity_poly.entity_id
_entity_poly.type
_entity_poly.pdbx_seq_one_letter_code
_entity_poly.pdbx_strand_id
1 'polypeptide(L)'
;MVLGTILTHAKKHPAVGLFFSYLPLHSCWFPNDPRDAPQTGNLCQGFRAIHLWLQLIPLFVIIGSGGVGAGLYLMRLAMFNPDVSWDKKNNPEPWNKMSPSDQYKFVSINMDYSRLKKDRPDF
;
A
#
# COMPACT_ATOMS: atom_id res chain seq x y z
N MET A 1 74.48 -41.09 -16.03
CA MET A 1 73.80 -40.40 -14.91
C MET A 1 72.31 -40.70 -15.05
N VAL A 2 71.92 -41.95 -14.89
CA VAL A 2 71.49 -42.64 -13.64
C VAL A 2 70.14 -42.12 -13.13
N LEU A 3 69.18 -43.04 -13.24
CA LEU A 3 67.86 -43.17 -12.65
C LEU A 3 67.81 -42.79 -11.15
N GLY A 4 66.79 -42.04 -10.72
CA GLY A 4 66.51 -41.70 -9.32
C GLY A 4 65.13 -41.03 -9.20
N THR A 5 64.01 -41.72 -8.98
CA THR A 5 63.60 -42.42 -7.76
C THR A 5 63.32 -41.44 -6.61
N ILE A 6 62.02 -41.30 -6.29
CA ILE A 6 61.46 -41.25 -4.92
C ILE A 6 61.66 -39.97 -4.07
N LEU A 7 60.50 -39.36 -3.78
CA LEU A 7 60.03 -38.88 -2.48
C LEU A 7 61.08 -38.45 -1.44
N THR A 8 61.17 -37.14 -1.23
CA THR A 8 61.37 -36.49 0.08
C THR A 8 60.68 -35.12 -0.01
N HIS A 9 59.96 -34.57 0.97
CA HIS A 9 59.57 -35.02 2.29
C HIS A 9 58.50 -34.04 2.80
N ALA A 10 57.33 -34.58 3.13
CA ALA A 10 56.40 -34.29 4.21
C ALA A 10 56.37 -32.92 4.95
N LYS A 11 55.12 -32.62 5.39
CA LYS A 11 54.65 -31.89 6.59
C LYS A 11 54.48 -30.36 6.41
N LYS A 12 53.32 -29.76 6.70
CA LYS A 12 52.33 -30.12 7.73
C LYS A 12 51.00 -29.39 7.45
N HIS A 13 49.93 -30.13 7.14
CA HIS A 13 48.58 -29.68 7.46
C HIS A 13 48.30 -30.03 8.94
N PRO A 14 47.89 -29.08 9.78
CA PRO A 14 46.92 -29.33 10.82
C PRO A 14 45.52 -28.94 10.32
N ALA A 15 44.62 -29.91 10.36
CA ALA A 15 43.20 -29.70 10.21
C ALA A 15 42.65 -28.86 11.38
N VAL A 16 41.89 -27.81 11.04
CA VAL A 16 40.77 -27.30 11.85
C VAL A 16 39.73 -26.84 10.82
N GLY A 17 38.80 -27.71 10.43
CA GLY A 17 37.44 -27.64 10.95
C GLY A 17 36.68 -26.50 10.27
N LEU A 18 35.95 -26.77 9.18
CA LEU A 18 34.49 -26.94 9.26
C LEU A 18 33.81 -25.84 10.11
N PHE A 19 33.76 -24.61 9.62
CA PHE A 19 32.86 -23.56 10.16
C PHE A 19 32.35 -22.63 9.05
N PHE A 20 32.06 -23.17 7.86
CA PHE A 20 31.27 -22.48 6.83
C PHE A 20 29.83 -23.01 6.78
N SER A 21 29.29 -23.29 7.96
CA SER A 21 27.92 -23.74 8.14
C SER A 21 27.54 -23.27 9.53
N TYR A 22 26.76 -22.19 9.67
CA TYR A 22 25.90 -21.85 10.80
C TYR A 22 25.39 -20.40 10.63
N LEU A 23 24.41 -20.20 9.75
CA LEU A 23 23.23 -19.42 10.12
C LEU A 23 22.02 -19.90 9.28
N PRO A 24 20.99 -20.48 9.92
CA PRO A 24 19.93 -21.20 9.22
C PRO A 24 18.82 -20.21 8.81
N LEU A 25 19.05 -19.40 7.78
CA LEU A 25 17.98 -18.53 7.23
C LEU A 25 17.15 -19.20 6.14
N HIS A 26 17.54 -20.38 5.66
CA HIS A 26 16.87 -21.02 4.52
C HIS A 26 15.81 -22.07 4.90
N SER A 27 15.81 -22.55 6.14
CA SER A 27 14.91 -23.66 6.55
C SER A 27 13.50 -23.23 6.93
N CYS A 28 13.22 -21.92 7.01
CA CYS A 28 11.92 -21.43 7.45
C CYS A 28 10.91 -21.25 6.31
N TRP A 29 11.33 -21.29 5.03
CA TRP A 29 10.46 -20.86 3.91
C TRP A 29 9.50 -21.94 3.38
N PHE A 30 9.85 -23.23 3.43
CA PHE A 30 8.99 -24.29 2.90
C PHE A 30 9.10 -25.58 3.74
N PRO A 31 8.10 -25.89 4.59
CA PRO A 31 7.93 -27.24 5.13
C PRO A 31 7.44 -28.17 4.01
N ASN A 32 8.24 -29.16 3.62
CA ASN A 32 7.83 -30.19 2.64
C ASN A 32 7.21 -31.44 3.29
N ASP A 33 7.05 -31.48 4.61
CA ASP A 33 6.51 -32.65 5.33
C ASP A 33 5.55 -32.22 6.47
N PRO A 34 4.31 -32.75 6.53
CA PRO A 34 3.32 -32.38 7.55
C PRO A 34 3.61 -32.94 8.96
N ARG A 35 4.73 -33.62 9.19
CA ARG A 35 5.14 -34.17 10.51
C ARG A 35 6.33 -33.46 11.15
N ASP A 36 6.87 -32.42 10.49
CA ASP A 36 8.06 -31.70 10.93
C ASP A 36 7.68 -30.34 11.53
N ALA A 37 6.81 -30.33 12.54
CA ALA A 37 6.58 -29.13 13.33
C ALA A 37 7.47 -29.16 14.60
N PRO A 38 8.77 -28.78 14.54
CA PRO A 38 9.49 -28.46 15.75
C PRO A 38 8.91 -27.15 16.29
N GLN A 39 8.83 -27.07 17.62
CA GLN A 39 8.38 -25.89 18.36
C GLN A 39 9.30 -24.71 18.04
N THR A 40 9.01 -24.03 16.94
CA THR A 40 9.74 -22.88 16.44
C THR A 40 9.40 -21.76 17.37
N GLY A 41 10.33 -21.51 18.30
CA GLY A 41 10.22 -20.46 19.29
C GLY A 41 9.69 -19.16 18.68
N ASN A 42 8.82 -18.54 19.45
CA ASN A 42 8.21 -17.21 19.41
C ASN A 42 9.04 -16.10 18.68
N LEU A 43 10.36 -16.23 18.59
CA LEU A 43 11.25 -15.31 17.89
C LEU A 43 11.21 -15.43 16.35
N CYS A 44 11.17 -16.65 15.79
CA CYS A 44 11.10 -16.86 14.33
C CYS A 44 9.69 -16.53 13.79
N GLN A 45 8.67 -16.74 14.62
CA GLN A 45 7.30 -16.35 14.32
C GLN A 45 7.14 -14.82 14.30
N GLY A 46 7.81 -14.11 15.21
CA GLY A 46 7.80 -12.65 15.27
C GLY A 46 8.45 -11.97 14.05
N PHE A 47 9.62 -12.44 13.60
CA PHE A 47 10.29 -11.85 12.43
C PHE A 47 9.51 -12.05 11.13
N ARG A 48 8.93 -13.25 10.93
CA ARG A 48 8.00 -13.51 9.81
C ARG A 48 6.76 -12.64 9.87
N ALA A 49 6.17 -12.45 11.06
CA ALA A 49 5.03 -11.56 11.23
C ALA A 49 5.40 -10.13 10.82
N ILE A 50 6.50 -9.56 11.31
CA ILE A 50 6.88 -8.18 10.96
C ILE A 50 7.10 -8.00 9.46
N HIS A 51 7.74 -8.97 8.80
CA HIS A 51 7.99 -8.91 7.35
C HIS A 51 6.70 -9.04 6.52
N LEU A 52 5.75 -9.88 6.95
CA LEU A 52 4.45 -10.04 6.30
C LEU A 52 3.55 -8.81 6.54
N TRP A 53 3.57 -8.24 7.74
CA TRP A 53 2.83 -7.04 8.08
C TRP A 53 3.31 -5.83 7.27
N LEU A 54 4.62 -5.66 7.09
CA LEU A 54 5.19 -4.59 6.24
C LEU A 54 4.78 -4.72 4.76
N GLN A 55 4.63 -5.95 4.26
CA GLN A 55 4.15 -6.21 2.88
C GLN A 55 2.65 -5.93 2.70
N LEU A 56 1.87 -5.95 3.79
CA LEU A 56 0.41 -5.80 3.74
C LEU A 56 -0.07 -4.34 3.88
N ILE A 57 0.75 -3.46 4.46
CA ILE A 57 0.50 -2.01 4.56
C ILE A 57 0.14 -1.36 3.20
N PRO A 58 0.88 -1.56 2.10
CA PRO A 58 0.55 -0.89 0.83
C PRO A 58 -0.82 -1.29 0.28
N LEU A 59 -1.26 -2.52 0.53
CA LEU A 59 -2.59 -2.99 0.14
C LEU A 59 -3.69 -2.26 0.91
N PHE A 60 -3.54 -2.12 2.23
CA PHE A 60 -4.50 -1.40 3.07
C PHE A 60 -4.56 0.09 2.73
N VAL A 61 -3.43 0.70 2.35
CA VAL A 61 -3.42 2.11 1.93
C VAL A 61 -4.23 2.30 0.64
N ILE A 62 -4.11 1.42 -0.35
CA ILE A 62 -4.87 1.53 -1.61
C ILE A 62 -6.37 1.29 -1.37
N ILE A 63 -6.72 0.23 -0.63
CA ILE A 63 -8.12 -0.09 -0.35
C ILE A 63 -8.76 0.98 0.54
N GLY A 64 -8.05 1.40 1.59
CA GLY A 64 -8.50 2.44 2.51
C GLY A 64 -8.64 3.79 1.83
N SER A 65 -7.65 4.22 1.02
CA SER A 65 -7.74 5.47 0.26
C SER A 65 -8.85 5.43 -0.79
N GLY A 66 -9.09 4.29 -1.43
CA GLY A 66 -10.21 4.09 -2.34
C GLY A 66 -11.57 4.24 -1.63
N GLY A 67 -11.74 3.57 -0.48
CA GLY A 67 -12.97 3.64 0.32
C GLY A 67 -13.23 5.03 0.88
N VAL A 68 -12.19 5.67 1.44
CA VAL A 68 -12.27 7.05 1.93
C VAL A 68 -12.55 8.02 0.78
N GLY A 69 -11.87 7.88 -0.36
CA GLY A 69 -12.09 8.71 -1.54
C GLY A 69 -13.52 8.61 -2.09
N ALA A 70 -14.07 7.39 -2.20
CA ALA A 70 -15.44 7.17 -2.61
C ALA A 70 -16.45 7.77 -1.61
N GLY A 71 -16.24 7.55 -0.31
CA GLY A 71 -17.10 8.11 0.74
C GLY A 71 -17.09 9.63 0.76
N LEU A 72 -15.92 10.25 0.65
CA LEU A 72 -15.77 11.71 0.58
C LEU A 72 -16.43 12.28 -0.68
N TYR A 73 -16.31 11.60 -1.82
CA TYR A 73 -16.95 12.04 -3.07
C TYR A 73 -18.48 12.00 -2.98
N LEU A 74 -19.04 10.93 -2.42
CA LEU A 74 -20.48 10.82 -2.17
C LEU A 74 -20.97 11.87 -1.18
N MET A 75 -20.26 12.07 -0.08
CA MET A 75 -20.57 13.11 0.91
C MET A 75 -20.56 14.51 0.27
N ARG A 76 -19.56 14.79 -0.56
CA ARG A 76 -19.49 16.04 -1.34
C ARG A 76 -20.68 16.19 -2.27
N LEU A 77 -21.01 15.17 -3.06
CA LEU A 77 -22.15 15.22 -3.99
C LEU A 77 -23.47 15.45 -3.24
N ALA A 78 -23.65 14.80 -2.09
CA ALA A 78 -24.82 14.96 -1.26
C ALA A 78 -25.01 16.42 -0.81
N MET A 79 -23.95 17.09 -0.35
CA MET A 79 -24.08 18.42 0.26
C MET A 79 -23.97 19.59 -0.73
N PHE A 80 -23.17 19.46 -1.79
CA PHE A 80 -22.82 20.58 -2.67
C PHE A 80 -23.46 20.50 -4.07
N ASN A 81 -24.25 19.46 -4.37
CA ASN A 81 -24.95 19.37 -5.65
C ASN A 81 -26.33 20.06 -5.58
N PRO A 82 -26.67 21.03 -6.46
CA PRO A 82 -28.00 21.64 -6.52
C PRO A 82 -29.16 20.67 -6.70
N ASP A 83 -28.91 19.48 -7.28
CA ASP A 83 -29.97 18.51 -7.54
C ASP A 83 -30.49 17.83 -6.25
N VAL A 84 -29.75 17.96 -5.14
CA VAL A 84 -30.08 17.34 -3.86
C VAL A 84 -30.53 18.41 -2.88
N SER A 85 -31.84 18.44 -2.59
CA SER A 85 -32.40 19.35 -1.59
C SER A 85 -32.65 18.62 -0.26
N TRP A 86 -31.87 19.00 0.76
CA TRP A 86 -32.06 18.55 2.14
C TRP A 86 -33.07 19.40 2.90
N ASP A 87 -33.19 20.69 2.56
CA ASP A 87 -34.11 21.63 3.19
C ASP A 87 -35.35 21.86 2.31
N LYS A 88 -36.37 21.03 2.51
CA LYS A 88 -37.66 21.13 1.81
C LYS A 88 -38.51 22.33 2.23
N LYS A 89 -38.22 23.01 3.36
CA LYS A 89 -39.11 24.02 3.94
C LYS A 89 -38.66 25.44 3.66
N ASN A 90 -37.39 25.76 3.88
CA ASN A 90 -36.89 27.13 3.69
C ASN A 90 -36.17 27.32 2.35
N ASN A 91 -35.84 26.23 1.65
CA ASN A 91 -35.15 26.29 0.38
C ASN A 91 -35.56 25.12 -0.55
N PRO A 92 -36.86 24.98 -0.86
CA PRO A 92 -37.35 23.90 -1.72
C PRO A 92 -36.68 23.88 -3.09
N GLU A 93 -36.23 25.06 -3.56
CA GLU A 93 -35.58 25.29 -4.83
C GLU A 93 -34.13 25.77 -4.63
N PRO A 94 -33.18 24.84 -4.42
CA PRO A 94 -31.79 25.19 -4.10
C PRO A 94 -31.09 26.03 -5.17
N TRP A 95 -31.53 25.93 -6.43
CA TRP A 95 -30.99 26.71 -7.54
C TRP A 95 -31.23 28.21 -7.45
N ASN A 96 -32.24 28.68 -6.69
CA ASN A 96 -32.55 30.11 -6.59
C ASN A 96 -31.45 30.93 -5.89
N LYS A 97 -30.65 30.28 -5.03
CA LYS A 97 -29.54 30.91 -4.30
C LYS A 97 -28.20 30.81 -5.02
N MET A 98 -28.11 30.06 -6.11
CA MET A 98 -26.85 29.88 -6.85
C MET A 98 -26.63 31.04 -7.81
N SER A 99 -25.47 31.66 -7.72
CA SER A 99 -25.06 32.67 -8.68
C SER A 99 -24.46 31.98 -9.93
N PRO A 100 -24.59 32.57 -11.13
CA PRO A 100 -23.96 32.03 -12.34
C PRO A 100 -22.43 31.89 -12.24
N SER A 101 -21.80 32.65 -11.33
CA SER A 101 -20.38 32.57 -11.03
C SER A 101 -20.00 31.38 -10.14
N ASP A 102 -20.97 30.73 -9.49
CA ASP A 102 -20.69 29.62 -8.59
C ASP A 102 -20.40 28.34 -9.38
N GLN A 103 -19.16 27.87 -9.27
CA GLN A 103 -18.74 26.64 -9.91
C GLN A 103 -19.01 25.44 -9.00
N TYR A 104 -20.09 24.72 -9.27
CA TYR A 104 -20.41 23.47 -8.58
C TYR A 104 -19.65 22.25 -9.14
N LYS A 105 -18.96 22.39 -10.28
CA LYS A 105 -18.15 21.32 -10.90
C LYS A 105 -16.70 21.38 -10.39
N PHE A 106 -16.05 20.23 -10.23
CA PHE A 106 -14.66 20.20 -9.73
C PHE A 106 -13.67 20.93 -10.62
N VAL A 107 -13.88 20.88 -11.94
CA VAL A 107 -13.02 21.52 -12.92
C VAL A 107 -13.89 22.13 -14.02
N SER A 108 -13.55 23.35 -14.40
CA SER A 108 -14.07 24.02 -15.57
C SER A 108 -12.98 24.08 -16.63
N ILE A 109 -13.19 23.33 -17.71
CA ILE A 109 -12.13 23.13 -18.73
C ILE A 109 -12.10 24.30 -19.71
N ASN A 110 -13.27 24.87 -20.02
CA ASN A 110 -13.43 25.88 -21.08
C ASN A 110 -14.28 27.08 -20.65
N MET A 111 -14.87 27.05 -19.45
CA MET A 111 -15.84 28.08 -19.01
C MET A 111 -15.25 28.92 -17.90
N ASP A 112 -15.12 30.23 -18.14
CA ASP A 112 -14.70 31.20 -17.14
C ASP A 112 -15.93 31.74 -16.39
N TYR A 113 -16.17 31.18 -15.21
CA TYR A 113 -17.32 31.52 -14.37
C TYR A 113 -17.29 32.98 -13.87
N SER A 114 -16.11 33.61 -13.81
CA SER A 114 -15.97 35.00 -13.37
C SER A 114 -16.60 36.02 -14.34
N ARG A 115 -16.83 35.61 -15.60
CA ARG A 115 -17.39 36.48 -16.65
C ARG A 115 -18.87 36.23 -16.90
N LEU A 116 -19.48 35.25 -16.22
CA LEU A 116 -20.88 34.88 -16.42
C LEU A 116 -21.79 35.93 -15.76
N LYS A 117 -22.64 36.56 -16.59
CA LYS A 117 -23.67 37.51 -16.12
C LYS A 117 -24.97 36.77 -15.83
N LYS A 118 -25.68 37.22 -14.80
CA LYS A 118 -27.04 36.75 -14.49
C LYS A 118 -28.03 37.42 -15.45
N ASP A 119 -28.56 36.63 -16.38
CA ASP A 119 -29.48 37.11 -17.44
C ASP A 119 -30.96 37.09 -17.01
N ARG A 120 -31.29 36.40 -15.90
CA ARG A 120 -32.66 36.32 -15.37
C ARG A 120 -32.87 37.20 -14.14
N PRO A 121 -34.05 37.83 -13.99
CA PRO A 121 -34.44 38.53 -12.77
C PRO A 121 -34.47 37.59 -11.58
N ASP A 122 -34.21 38.13 -10.39
CA ASP A 122 -34.34 37.41 -9.13
C ASP A 122 -35.82 37.12 -8.82
N PHE A 123 -36.11 35.92 -8.33
CA PHE A 123 -37.46 35.45 -7.94
C PHE A 123 -37.69 35.59 -6.43
#